data_AF-A0A2Y9FDN4-F1
#
_entry.id   AF-A0A2Y9FDN4-F1
#
_cell.length_a   1.000
_cell.length_b   1.000
_cell.length_c   1.000
_cell.angle_alpha   90.00
_cell.angle_beta   90.00
_cell.angle_gamma   90.00
#
_symmetry.space_group_name_H-M   'P 1'
#
loop_
_entity.id
_entity.type
_entity.pdbx_description
1 polymer ?
#
loop_
_entity_poly.entity_id
_entity_poly.type
_entity_poly.pdbx_seq_one_letter_code
_entity_poly.pdbx_strand_id
1 'polypeptide(L)'
;MMANKNPESQHRLETSRRPEEPLNKPLSSWALEVMPMASPQTLLLCLLVLAVTEGQGQQAAIPGCYLHSFNVTVRSDLQGTCQGSHVAQACVGHCESSAFPSRYSVLVASGYRHNITSVSQCCTISSLRKVKVQLHCGGDRREELEIFTARACQCDMCRLSRY
;
A
#
# COMPACT_ATOMS: atom_id res chain seq x y z
N MET A 1 27.77 -31.64 11.14
CA MET A 1 28.26 -30.24 11.09
C MET A 1 27.30 -29.47 10.18
N MET A 2 26.15 -29.00 10.70
CA MET A 2 25.89 -27.69 11.33
C MET A 2 26.21 -26.48 10.44
N ALA A 3 25.15 -25.90 9.89
CA ALA A 3 24.85 -24.46 9.73
C ALA A 3 23.51 -24.35 8.95
N ASN A 4 22.36 -24.61 9.58
CA ASN A 4 21.46 -23.59 10.14
C ASN A 4 21.57 -22.19 9.51
N LYS A 5 20.62 -21.84 8.63
CA LYS A 5 20.22 -20.44 8.43
C LYS A 5 18.75 -20.38 8.00
N ASN A 6 17.90 -20.30 9.01
CA ASN A 6 16.51 -19.85 8.93
C ASN A 6 16.39 -18.43 8.33
N PRO A 7 15.31 -18.14 7.61
CA PRO A 7 14.65 -16.86 7.84
C PRO A 7 13.14 -17.04 8.06
N GLU A 8 12.77 -17.12 9.34
CA GLU A 8 11.44 -16.77 9.83
C GLU A 8 11.29 -15.25 9.70
N SER A 9 10.48 -14.80 8.76
CA SER A 9 9.78 -13.52 8.89
C SER A 9 8.29 -13.79 8.83
N GLN A 10 7.80 -14.43 9.90
CA GLN A 10 6.39 -14.36 10.23
C GLN A 10 6.13 -12.94 10.71
N HIS A 11 5.48 -12.12 9.87
CA HIS A 11 4.63 -11.05 10.37
C HIS A 11 3.49 -11.70 11.16
N ARG A 12 3.80 -12.10 12.39
CA ARG A 12 2.85 -12.42 13.43
C ARG A 12 2.16 -11.11 13.74
N LEU A 13 0.94 -10.94 13.21
CA LEU A 13 0.01 -9.96 13.76
C LEU A 13 -0.20 -10.38 15.22
N GLU A 14 0.45 -9.66 16.13
CA GLU A 14 0.30 -9.87 17.56
C GLU A 14 -1.10 -9.39 17.93
N THR A 15 -2.10 -10.26 17.76
CA THR A 15 -3.40 -10.08 18.41
C THR A 15 -3.12 -10.06 19.91
N SER A 16 -3.08 -8.85 20.45
CA SER A 16 -3.06 -8.56 21.88
C SER A 16 -4.08 -9.45 22.57
N ARG A 17 -3.58 -10.43 23.34
CA ARG A 17 -4.42 -11.25 24.21
C ARG A 17 -5.09 -10.30 25.21
N ARG A 18 -6.39 -10.08 25.05
CA ARG A 18 -7.21 -9.60 26.18
C ARG A 18 -7.19 -10.71 27.25
N PRO A 19 -6.95 -10.40 28.52
CA PRO A 19 -7.17 -11.34 29.60
C PRO A 19 -8.64 -11.75 29.64
N GLU A 20 -8.90 -13.06 29.70
CA GLU A 20 -10.20 -13.61 30.06
C GLU A 20 -10.56 -13.19 31.50
N GLU A 21 -11.67 -12.49 31.67
CA GLU A 21 -12.19 -12.09 32.98
C GLU A 21 -13.15 -13.19 33.49
N PRO A 22 -13.02 -13.68 34.73
CA PRO A 22 -13.85 -14.78 35.21
C PRO A 22 -15.30 -14.34 35.45
N LEU A 23 -16.21 -15.04 34.79
CA LEU A 23 -17.65 -15.05 35.05
C LEU A 23 -17.93 -15.56 36.46
N ASN A 24 -18.05 -14.66 37.44
CA ASN A 24 -18.97 -14.78 38.59
C ASN A 24 -18.92 -13.55 39.50
N LYS A 25 -20.03 -12.79 39.57
CA LYS A 25 -20.55 -12.13 40.79
C LYS A 25 -21.91 -11.47 40.54
N PRO A 26 -22.76 -11.37 41.58
CA PRO A 26 -24.21 -11.27 41.43
C PRO A 26 -24.70 -9.86 41.06
N LEU A 27 -25.78 -9.87 40.29
CA LEU A 27 -26.60 -8.73 39.91
C LEU A 27 -27.33 -8.15 41.14
N SER A 28 -26.71 -7.22 41.85
CA SER A 28 -27.43 -6.24 42.68
C SER A 28 -26.46 -5.22 43.28
N SER A 29 -26.88 -3.96 43.29
CA SER A 29 -26.37 -2.89 44.16
C SER A 29 -25.25 -1.99 43.65
N TRP A 30 -25.39 -1.40 42.45
CA TRP A 30 -24.99 0.00 42.17
C TRP A 30 -25.92 0.58 41.09
N ALA A 31 -27.23 0.58 41.38
CA ALA A 31 -28.16 1.49 40.73
C ALA A 31 -28.37 2.66 41.70
N LEU A 32 -28.32 3.88 41.17
CA LEU A 32 -28.34 5.17 41.87
C LEU A 32 -27.00 5.59 42.48
N GLU A 33 -26.17 6.25 41.67
CA GLU A 33 -25.98 7.69 41.83
C GLU A 33 -25.27 8.29 40.61
N VAL A 34 -25.80 9.45 40.19
CA VAL A 34 -25.28 10.38 39.16
C VAL A 34 -25.28 9.89 37.71
N MET A 35 -26.46 9.84 37.09
CA MET A 35 -26.53 10.26 35.69
C MET A 35 -26.33 11.78 35.69
N PRO A 36 -25.21 12.34 35.19
CA PRO A 36 -25.20 13.76 34.93
C PRO A 36 -26.25 13.95 33.84
N MET A 37 -27.27 14.76 34.16
CA MET A 37 -28.12 15.39 33.16
C MET A 37 -27.19 16.01 32.12
N ALA A 38 -26.92 15.31 31.03
CA ALA A 38 -26.13 15.85 29.95
C ALA A 38 -26.93 17.04 29.45
N SER A 39 -26.44 18.24 29.77
CA SER A 39 -26.99 19.48 29.24
C SER A 39 -27.20 19.30 27.74
N PRO A 40 -28.28 19.81 27.15
CA PRO A 40 -28.46 19.76 25.70
C PRO A 40 -27.23 20.30 24.94
N GLN A 41 -26.44 21.16 25.58
CA GLN A 41 -25.14 21.64 25.08
C GLN A 41 -24.07 20.55 25.02
N THR A 42 -23.98 19.66 26.02
CA THR A 42 -23.03 18.54 26.04
C THR A 42 -23.38 17.49 24.99
N LEU A 43 -24.67 17.20 24.83
CA LEU A 43 -25.17 16.34 23.76
C LEU A 43 -24.86 16.93 22.37
N LEU A 44 -25.09 18.23 22.20
CA LEU A 44 -24.74 18.95 20.97
C LEU A 44 -23.23 18.91 20.70
N LEU A 45 -22.40 19.11 21.73
CA LEU A 45 -20.94 19.01 21.61
C LEU A 45 -20.48 17.60 21.22
N CYS A 46 -21.04 16.54 21.83
CA CYS A 46 -20.73 15.16 21.45
C CYS A 46 -21.15 14.85 19.99
N LEU A 47 -22.32 15.33 19.57
CA LEU A 47 -22.79 15.18 18.18
C LEU A 47 -21.89 15.93 17.19
N LEU A 48 -21.43 17.13 17.55
CA LEU A 48 -20.48 17.91 16.75
C LEU A 48 -19.13 17.20 16.63
N VAL A 49 -18.61 16.63 17.72
CA VAL A 49 -17.35 15.87 17.71
C VAL A 49 -17.47 14.62 16.80
N LEU A 50 -18.58 13.87 16.89
CA LEU A 50 -18.82 12.71 16.02
C LEU A 50 -18.96 13.11 14.54
N ALA A 51 -19.61 14.25 14.25
CA ALA A 51 -19.74 14.77 12.89
C ALA A 51 -18.39 15.21 12.29
N VAL A 52 -17.43 15.67 13.11
CA VAL A 52 -16.08 16.02 12.67
C VAL A 52 -15.22 14.77 12.42
N THR A 53 -15.45 13.67 13.15
CA THR A 53 -14.66 12.43 12.99
C THR A 53 -15.07 11.57 11.79
N GLU A 54 -16.31 11.69 11.31
CA GLU A 54 -16.81 10.95 10.13
C GLU A 54 -16.21 11.44 8.79
N GLY A 55 -15.62 12.65 8.76
CA GLY A 55 -15.09 13.27 7.55
C GLY A 55 -13.65 12.89 7.18
N GLN A 56 -12.97 12.07 8.00
CA GLN A 56 -11.59 11.64 7.74
C GLN A 56 -11.51 10.15 7.37
N GLY A 57 -12.60 9.59 6.85
CA GLY A 57 -12.53 8.37 6.04
C GLY A 57 -11.70 8.68 4.80
N GLN A 58 -10.54 8.03 4.68
CA GLN A 58 -9.61 8.14 3.56
C GLN A 58 -10.38 8.39 2.26
N GLN A 59 -10.14 9.55 1.64
CA GLN A 59 -10.60 9.85 0.28
C GLN A 59 -10.40 8.58 -0.54
N ALA A 60 -11.48 7.89 -0.90
CA ALA A 60 -11.39 6.61 -1.58
C ALA A 60 -10.60 6.87 -2.86
N ALA A 61 -9.33 6.46 -2.86
CA ALA A 61 -8.43 6.83 -3.92
C ALA A 61 -9.01 6.28 -5.22
N ILE A 62 -9.15 7.14 -6.23
CA ILE A 62 -9.86 6.79 -7.47
C ILE A 62 -9.26 5.49 -7.99
N PRO A 63 -10.05 4.40 -8.07
CA PRO A 63 -9.54 3.11 -8.49
C PRO A 63 -9.02 3.20 -9.93
N GLY A 64 -7.99 2.42 -10.21
CA GLY A 64 -7.36 2.32 -11.52
C GLY A 64 -5.86 2.62 -11.51
N CYS A 65 -5.21 2.35 -12.64
CA CYS A 65 -3.77 2.42 -12.82
C CYS A 65 -3.48 3.20 -14.11
N TYR A 66 -2.74 4.30 -13.99
CA TYR A 66 -2.64 5.31 -15.04
C TYR A 66 -1.18 5.71 -15.31
N LEU A 67 -0.93 6.23 -16.51
CA LEU A 67 0.34 6.83 -16.86
C LEU A 67 0.48 8.19 -16.17
N HIS A 68 1.63 8.39 -15.53
CA HIS A 68 1.99 9.64 -14.90
C HIS A 68 3.28 10.18 -15.54
N SER A 69 3.20 11.42 -16.04
CA SER A 69 4.34 12.09 -16.66
C SER A 69 5.20 12.78 -15.61
N PHE A 70 6.52 12.58 -15.66
CA PHE A 70 7.46 13.22 -14.76
C PHE A 70 8.77 13.57 -15.47
N ASN A 71 9.45 14.62 -14.99
CA ASN A 71 10.73 15.05 -15.54
C ASN A 71 11.86 14.21 -14.95
N VAL A 72 12.67 13.61 -15.81
CA VAL A 72 13.91 12.93 -15.43
C VAL A 72 15.10 13.68 -15.98
N THR A 73 16.11 13.84 -15.13
CA THR A 73 17.44 14.29 -15.55
C THR A 73 18.30 13.05 -15.75
N VAL A 74 18.86 12.94 -16.94
CA VAL A 74 19.72 11.83 -17.37
C VAL A 74 21.16 12.35 -17.42
N ARG A 75 22.10 11.59 -16.86
CA ARG A 75 23.54 11.89 -16.86
C ARG A 75 24.30 10.73 -17.47
N SER A 76 25.34 11.01 -18.25
CA SER A 76 26.17 9.96 -18.85
C SER A 76 27.10 9.28 -17.84
N ASP A 77 27.51 10.04 -16.82
CA ASP A 77 28.61 9.74 -15.91
C ASP A 77 28.31 10.27 -14.51
N LEU A 78 28.96 9.68 -13.49
CA LEU A 78 28.80 10.09 -12.08
C LEU A 78 29.24 11.53 -11.81
N GLN A 79 30.16 12.06 -12.62
CA GLN A 79 30.63 13.45 -12.52
C GLN A 79 29.64 14.45 -13.14
N GLY A 80 28.65 13.97 -13.91
CA GLY A 80 27.60 14.79 -14.51
C GLY A 80 28.10 15.74 -15.60
N THR A 81 29.19 15.38 -16.28
CA THR A 81 29.81 16.22 -17.33
C THR A 81 28.94 16.34 -18.58
N CYS A 82 28.04 15.37 -18.80
CA CYS A 82 27.01 15.40 -19.82
C CYS A 82 25.63 15.13 -19.18
N GLN A 83 24.68 16.04 -19.38
CA GLN A 83 23.33 15.89 -18.85
C GLN A 83 22.25 16.36 -19.83
N GLY A 84 21.07 15.76 -19.70
CA GLY A 84 19.87 16.14 -20.45
C GLY A 84 18.62 15.86 -19.63
N SER A 85 17.50 16.45 -20.04
CA SER A 85 16.22 16.24 -19.38
C SER A 85 15.20 15.70 -20.37
N HIS A 86 14.33 14.82 -19.90
CA HIS A 86 13.27 14.24 -20.71
C HIS A 86 12.01 14.00 -19.87
N VAL A 87 10.84 14.08 -20.50
CA VAL A 87 9.57 13.70 -19.86
C VAL A 87 9.41 12.19 -19.94
N ALA A 88 9.66 11.50 -18.83
CA ALA A 88 9.37 10.08 -18.69
C ALA A 88 7.93 9.84 -18.23
N GLN A 89 7.49 8.59 -18.33
CA GLN A 89 6.18 8.10 -17.93
C GLN A 89 6.41 6.98 -16.91
N ALA A 90 5.66 7.02 -15.82
CA ALA A 90 5.58 6.00 -14.79
C ALA A 90 4.13 5.53 -14.62
N CYS A 91 3.92 4.50 -13.80
CA CYS A 91 2.59 4.03 -13.44
C CYS A 91 2.25 4.44 -12.02
N VAL A 92 1.07 5.06 -11.84
CA VAL A 92 0.55 5.46 -10.53
C VAL A 92 -0.93 5.10 -10.47
N GLY A 93 -1.37 4.54 -9.34
CA GLY A 93 -2.75 4.16 -9.17
C GLY A 93 -3.03 3.21 -8.02
N HIS A 94 -4.32 2.92 -7.82
CA HIS A 94 -4.83 2.04 -6.79
C HIS A 94 -5.56 0.86 -7.46
N CYS A 95 -5.06 -0.34 -7.22
CA CYS A 95 -5.63 -1.58 -7.76
C CYS A 95 -6.37 -2.34 -6.67
N GLU A 96 -7.51 -2.93 -7.02
CA GLU A 96 -8.31 -3.69 -6.06
C GLU A 96 -7.66 -5.01 -5.72
N SER A 97 -7.56 -5.28 -4.42
CA SER A 97 -7.07 -6.55 -3.88
C SER A 97 -8.14 -7.14 -2.98
N SER A 98 -8.18 -8.47 -2.89
CA SER A 98 -9.16 -9.19 -2.08
C SER A 98 -8.53 -10.35 -1.33
N ALA A 99 -9.14 -10.72 -0.22
CA ALA A 99 -8.82 -11.92 0.54
C ALA A 99 -10.13 -12.60 0.95
N PHE A 100 -10.20 -13.91 0.74
CA PHE A 100 -11.39 -14.70 1.01
C PHE A 100 -11.00 -16.07 1.57
N PRO A 101 -11.90 -16.74 2.33
CA PRO A 101 -11.67 -18.10 2.78
C PRO A 101 -11.33 -19.00 1.60
N SER A 102 -10.25 -19.79 1.75
CA SER A 102 -9.81 -20.68 0.70
C SER A 102 -10.90 -21.69 0.35
N ARG A 103 -11.06 -21.96 -0.96
CA ARG A 103 -11.92 -23.04 -1.43
C ARG A 103 -11.46 -24.37 -0.84
N TYR A 104 -12.40 -25.30 -0.64
CA TYR A 104 -12.10 -26.63 -0.07
C TYR A 104 -10.97 -27.37 -0.82
N SER A 105 -10.92 -27.25 -2.15
CA SER A 105 -9.84 -27.82 -2.96
C SER A 105 -8.46 -27.29 -2.59
N VAL A 106 -8.33 -25.99 -2.29
CA VAL A 106 -7.07 -25.36 -1.87
C VAL A 106 -6.70 -25.77 -0.45
N LEU A 107 -7.68 -25.89 0.45
CA LEU A 107 -7.46 -26.39 1.81
C LEU A 107 -6.88 -27.80 1.80
N VAL A 108 -7.51 -28.72 1.07
CA VAL A 108 -7.03 -30.12 0.98
C VAL A 108 -5.66 -30.19 0.30
N ALA A 109 -5.46 -29.49 -0.82
CA ALA A 109 -4.18 -29.49 -1.54
C ALA A 109 -3.02 -28.88 -0.72
N SER A 110 -3.31 -27.95 0.18
CA SER A 110 -2.30 -27.32 1.05
C SER A 110 -2.11 -28.04 2.40
N GLY A 111 -2.83 -29.13 2.66
CA GLY A 111 -2.84 -29.77 3.98
C GLY A 111 -3.34 -28.83 5.09
N TYR A 112 -4.37 -28.02 4.78
CA TYR A 112 -4.98 -27.03 5.66
C TYR A 112 -4.00 -25.94 6.16
N ARG A 113 -2.94 -25.67 5.39
CA ARG A 113 -1.97 -24.61 5.70
C ARG A 113 -2.34 -23.27 5.08
N HIS A 114 -3.13 -23.26 4.00
CA HIS A 114 -3.58 -22.04 3.33
C HIS A 114 -5.08 -21.81 3.52
N ASN A 115 -5.46 -21.29 4.70
CA ASN A 115 -6.86 -21.08 5.07
C ASN A 115 -7.52 -19.88 4.39
N ILE A 116 -6.71 -18.91 3.96
CA ILE A 116 -7.13 -17.72 3.24
C ILE A 116 -6.45 -17.72 1.88
N THR A 117 -7.22 -17.43 0.85
CA THR A 117 -6.73 -17.14 -0.50
C THR A 117 -6.78 -15.63 -0.70
N SER A 118 -5.65 -15.05 -1.09
CA SER A 118 -5.53 -13.63 -1.35
C SER A 118 -5.21 -13.39 -2.82
N VAL A 119 -5.89 -12.43 -3.44
CA VAL A 119 -5.59 -11.89 -4.77
C VAL A 119 -5.09 -10.47 -4.56
N SER A 120 -3.78 -10.27 -4.68
CA SER A 120 -3.14 -8.96 -4.60
C SER A 120 -2.86 -8.42 -5.99
N GLN A 121 -3.39 -7.22 -6.28
CA GLN A 121 -3.11 -6.50 -7.52
C GLN A 121 -2.26 -5.27 -7.24
N CYS A 122 -1.26 -5.05 -8.08
CA CYS A 122 -0.35 -3.92 -8.05
C CYS A 122 -0.46 -3.14 -9.37
N CYS A 123 -0.31 -1.82 -9.32
CA CYS A 123 -0.21 -1.00 -10.52
C CYS A 123 1.19 -1.15 -11.12
N THR A 124 1.28 -1.77 -12.30
CA THR A 124 2.55 -2.14 -12.93
C THR A 124 2.65 -1.66 -14.37
N ILE A 125 3.89 -1.59 -14.89
CA ILE A 125 4.16 -1.28 -16.29
C ILE A 125 3.85 -2.52 -17.13
N SER A 126 2.85 -2.43 -18.02
CA SER A 126 2.49 -3.52 -18.93
C SER A 126 3.27 -3.50 -20.24
N SER A 127 3.75 -2.31 -20.65
CA SER A 127 4.66 -2.16 -21.78
C SER A 127 5.60 -0.97 -21.61
N LEU A 128 6.81 -1.12 -22.14
CA LEU A 128 7.84 -0.09 -22.17
C LEU A 128 8.02 0.44 -23.60
N ARG A 129 8.54 1.65 -23.72
CA ARG A 129 9.09 2.19 -24.97
C ARG A 129 10.46 2.80 -24.72
N LYS A 130 11.33 2.73 -25.72
CA LYS A 130 12.62 3.43 -25.70
C LYS A 130 12.44 4.85 -26.24
N VAL A 131 13.11 5.80 -25.62
CA VAL A 131 13.16 7.20 -26.06
C VAL A 131 14.59 7.69 -26.04
N LYS A 132 14.93 8.52 -27.03
CA LYS A 132 16.26 9.13 -27.18
C LYS A 132 16.28 10.47 -26.47
N VAL A 133 17.30 10.68 -25.64
CA VAL A 133 17.50 11.90 -24.87
C VAL A 133 18.79 12.55 -25.34
N GLN A 134 18.69 13.81 -25.77
CA GLN A 134 19.87 14.60 -26.11
C GLN A 134 20.55 15.08 -24.82
N LEU A 135 21.84 14.81 -24.72
CA LEU A 135 22.69 15.26 -23.63
C LEU A 135 23.53 16.45 -24.09
N HIS A 136 23.61 17.46 -23.23
CA HIS A 136 24.51 18.59 -23.38
C HIS A 136 25.76 18.34 -22.53
N CYS A 137 26.90 18.29 -23.19
CA CYS A 137 28.21 18.15 -22.57
C CYS A 137 28.95 19.48 -22.54
N GLY A 138 30.07 19.57 -21.81
CA GLY A 138 30.96 20.73 -21.89
C GLY A 138 31.36 21.06 -23.35
N GLY A 139 31.36 22.36 -23.68
CA GLY A 139 31.51 22.86 -25.06
C GLY A 139 30.22 22.74 -25.88
N ASP A 140 30.34 22.64 -27.21
CA ASP A 140 29.20 22.46 -28.14
C ASP A 140 28.90 20.98 -28.45
N ARG A 141 29.43 20.06 -27.65
CA ARG A 141 29.28 18.62 -27.88
C ARG A 141 27.90 18.15 -27.43
N ARG A 142 27.20 17.46 -28.33
CA ARG A 142 25.91 16.81 -28.07
C ARG A 142 26.04 15.30 -28.18
N GLU A 143 25.48 14.59 -27.22
CA GLU A 143 25.40 13.14 -27.23
C GLU A 143 23.94 12.68 -27.16
N GLU A 144 23.67 11.41 -27.44
CA GLU A 144 22.33 10.82 -27.39
C GLU A 144 22.37 9.57 -26.52
N LEU A 145 21.41 9.45 -25.60
CA LEU A 145 21.22 8.24 -24.78
C LEU A 145 19.80 7.72 -24.91
N GLU A 146 19.65 6.41 -25.02
CA GLU A 146 18.34 5.75 -24.96
C GLU A 146 17.95 5.40 -23.53
N ILE A 147 16.76 5.82 -23.12
CA ILE A 147 16.16 5.42 -21.83
C ILE A 147 14.84 4.70 -22.06
N PHE A 148 14.43 3.87 -21.10
CA PHE A 148 13.11 3.26 -21.08
C PHE A 148 12.12 4.14 -20.33
N THR A 149 10.89 4.18 -20.83
CA THR A 149 9.76 4.89 -20.23
C THR A 149 8.50 4.04 -20.36
N ALA A 150 7.57 4.16 -19.42
CA ALA A 150 6.32 3.41 -19.49
C ALA A 150 5.52 3.82 -20.75
N ARG A 151 4.94 2.85 -21.43
CA ARG A 151 4.02 3.07 -22.55
C ARG A 151 2.58 2.76 -22.16
N ALA A 152 2.37 1.77 -21.30
CA ALA A 152 1.07 1.44 -20.76
C ALA A 152 1.20 0.88 -19.34
N CYS A 153 0.14 1.05 -18.57
CA CYS A 153 0.03 0.62 -17.18
C CYS A 153 -1.20 -0.27 -17.02
N GLN A 154 -1.12 -1.25 -16.12
CA GLN A 154 -2.28 -2.09 -15.78
C GLN A 154 -2.18 -2.59 -14.34
N CYS A 155 -3.33 -2.92 -13.76
CA CYS A 155 -3.39 -3.72 -12.55
C CYS A 155 -3.08 -5.18 -12.90
N ASP A 156 -2.03 -5.74 -12.30
CA ASP A 156 -1.65 -7.15 -12.45
C ASP A 156 -1.28 -7.73 -11.08
N MET A 157 -1.19 -9.05 -10.97
CA MET A 157 -0.77 -9.72 -9.74
C MET A 157 0.57 -9.16 -9.24
N CYS A 158 0.63 -8.83 -7.96
CA CYS A 158 1.87 -8.35 -7.35
C CYS A 158 2.96 -9.43 -7.46
N ARG A 159 4.03 -9.14 -8.21
CA ARG A 159 5.22 -9.99 -8.29
C ARG A 159 6.28 -9.43 -7.36
N LEU A 160 6.98 -10.31 -6.64
CA LEU A 160 8.22 -9.92 -5.95
C LEU A 160 9.18 -9.38 -7.01
N SER A 161 9.65 -8.15 -6.83
CA SER A 161 10.59 -7.54 -7.75
C SER A 161 11.90 -8.34 -7.74
N ARG A 162 12.30 -8.85 -8.91
CA ARG A 162 13.66 -9.34 -9.13
C ARG A 162 14.50 -8.18 -9.62
N TYR A 163 15.05 -7.42 -8.69
CA TYR A 163 16.11 -6.44 -8.96
C TYR A 163 17.45 -7.03 -8.52
#